data_AF-A0A9D8MP15-F1
#
_entry.id   AF-A0A9D8MP15-F1
#
_cell.length_a   1.000
_cell.length_b   1.000
_cell.length_c   1.000
_cell.angle_alpha   90.00
_cell.angle_beta   90.00
_cell.angle_gamma   90.00
#
_symmetry.space_group_name_H-M   'P 1'
#
loop_
_entity.id
_entity.type
_entity.pdbx_description
1 polymer ?
#
loop_
_entity_poly.entity_id
_entity_poly.type
_entity_poly.pdbx_seq_one_letter_code
_entity_poly.pdbx_strand_id
1 'polypeptide(L)'
;PLVSSMGAARRQDPTLIRTTTLPHVTGCPLARALRRELKKADIPMDSIECVYSIEPPVPPSAENTKSTDASLSPKAPLPSSIMVTGCFGLNLAHLAIRKILAFQNG
;
A
#
# COMPACT_ATOMS: atom_id res chain seq x y z
N PRO A 1 9.46 -5.38 -15.84
CA PRO A 1 9.59 -5.70 -14.39
C PRO A 1 8.42 -5.06 -13.64
N LEU A 2 7.69 -5.83 -12.81
CA LEU A 2 6.53 -5.34 -12.06
C LEU A 2 6.89 -5.09 -10.59
N VAL A 3 6.55 -3.90 -10.11
CA VAL A 3 6.59 -3.49 -8.70
C VAL A 3 5.31 -2.72 -8.37
N SER A 4 4.85 -2.77 -7.12
CA SER A 4 3.59 -2.13 -6.69
C SER A 4 3.76 -1.29 -5.43
N SER A 5 2.99 -0.21 -5.32
CA SER A 5 2.93 0.62 -4.11
C SER A 5 1.62 0.37 -3.38
N MET A 6 1.71 0.01 -2.11
CA MET A 6 0.54 -0.22 -1.27
C MET A 6 0.01 1.09 -0.66
N GLY A 7 -1.07 1.01 0.12
CA GLY A 7 -1.70 2.18 0.71
C GLY A 7 -0.77 2.92 1.68
N ALA A 8 -0.41 4.16 1.31
CA ALA A 8 0.37 5.11 2.13
C ALA A 8 -0.52 6.09 2.93
N ALA A 9 -1.84 6.04 2.74
CA ALA A 9 -2.77 6.89 3.47
C ALA A 9 -2.85 6.47 4.95
N ARG A 10 -3.08 7.44 5.84
CA ARG A 10 -3.08 7.25 7.31
C ARG A 10 -1.79 6.62 7.85
N ARG A 11 -0.66 6.89 7.19
CA ARG A 11 0.69 6.54 7.65
C ARG A 11 1.43 7.79 8.05
N GLN A 12 2.20 7.70 9.13
CA GLN A 12 2.90 8.84 9.71
C GLN A 12 4.41 8.62 9.80
N ASP A 13 4.84 7.38 10.03
CA ASP A 13 6.25 7.07 10.24
C ASP A 13 6.90 6.50 8.96
N PRO A 14 7.76 7.28 8.26
CA PRO A 14 8.46 6.79 7.07
C PRO A 14 9.49 5.69 7.40
N THR A 15 9.94 5.57 8.64
CA THR A 15 10.94 4.57 9.05
C THR A 15 10.37 3.15 9.09
N LEU A 16 9.05 3.01 9.02
CA LEU A 16 8.31 1.74 8.97
C LEU A 16 8.01 1.26 7.54
N ILE A 17 8.51 1.96 6.52
CA ILE A 17 8.38 1.52 5.13
C ILE A 17 9.26 0.30 4.88
N ARG A 18 8.68 -0.76 4.33
CA ARG A 18 9.34 -2.03 4.03
C ARG A 18 8.97 -2.50 2.63
N THR A 19 9.76 -3.44 2.13
CA THR A 19 9.56 -4.08 0.84
C THR A 19 9.45 -5.59 1.01
N THR A 20 8.50 -6.20 0.31
CA THR A 20 8.28 -7.66 0.32
C THR A 20 7.43 -8.09 -0.87
N THR A 21 7.20 -9.38 -1.08
CA THR A 21 6.27 -9.86 -2.12
C THR A 21 4.82 -9.72 -1.67
N LEU A 22 3.90 -9.53 -2.61
CA LEU A 22 2.49 -9.24 -2.34
C LEU A 22 1.80 -10.23 -1.37
N PRO A 23 2.08 -11.55 -1.40
CA PRO A 23 1.53 -12.51 -0.43
C PRO A 23 1.87 -12.18 1.02
N HIS A 24 3.06 -11.62 1.29
CA HIS A 24 3.57 -11.37 2.63
C HIS A 24 3.26 -9.97 3.17
N VAL A 25 2.63 -9.10 2.37
CA VAL A 25 2.22 -7.77 2.82
C VAL A 25 1.12 -7.87 3.89
N THR A 26 1.38 -7.37 5.09
CA THR A 26 0.43 -7.33 6.21
C THR A 26 -0.02 -5.90 6.51
N GLY A 27 -1.06 -5.73 7.33
CA GLY A 27 -1.49 -4.41 7.82
C GLY A 27 -2.02 -3.42 6.78
N CYS A 28 -2.18 -3.82 5.51
CA CYS A 28 -2.65 -2.95 4.42
C CYS A 28 -3.99 -3.45 3.83
N PRO A 29 -5.10 -2.68 3.99
CA PRO A 29 -6.40 -3.05 3.42
C PRO A 29 -6.37 -3.18 1.89
N LEU A 30 -5.61 -2.32 1.20
CA LEU A 30 -5.44 -2.39 -0.25
C LEU A 30 -4.75 -3.69 -0.66
N ALA A 31 -3.67 -4.08 0.02
CA ALA A 31 -2.97 -5.33 -0.26
C ALA A 31 -3.88 -6.55 -0.05
N ARG A 32 -4.70 -6.54 1.01
CA ARG A 32 -5.68 -7.60 1.27
C ARG A 32 -6.72 -7.70 0.15
N ALA A 33 -7.26 -6.57 -0.31
CA ALA A 33 -8.20 -6.54 -1.42
C ALA A 33 -7.54 -7.04 -2.72
N LEU A 34 -6.34 -6.57 -3.03
CA LEU A 34 -5.59 -6.95 -4.23
C LEU A 34 -5.29 -8.46 -4.25
N ARG A 35 -4.80 -9.03 -3.14
CA ARG A 35 -4.58 -10.48 -3.02
C ARG A 35 -5.85 -11.29 -3.28
N ARG A 36 -6.98 -10.82 -2.76
CA ARG A 36 -8.26 -11.51 -2.97
C ARG A 36 -8.67 -11.50 -4.44
N GLU A 37 -8.55 -10.36 -5.12
CA GLU A 37 -8.92 -10.27 -6.55
C GLU A 37 -7.96 -11.04 -7.45
N LEU A 38 -6.64 -10.98 -7.20
CA LEU A 38 -5.66 -11.76 -7.97
C LEU A 38 -5.82 -13.27 -7.75
N LYS A 39 -6.13 -13.70 -6.52
CA LYS A 39 -6.43 -15.10 -6.23
C LYS A 39 -7.69 -15.59 -6.96
N LYS A 40 -8.73 -14.76 -7.09
CA LYS A 40 -9.93 -15.12 -7.87
C LYS A 40 -9.63 -15.24 -9.36
N ALA A 41 -8.68 -14.45 -9.87
CA ALA A 41 -8.28 -14.46 -11.27
C ALA A 41 -7.19 -15.50 -11.59
N ASP A 42 -6.78 -16.31 -10.61
CA ASP A 42 -5.68 -17.29 -10.71
C ASP A 42 -4.34 -16.68 -11.19
N ILE A 43 -4.07 -15.44 -10.79
CA ILE A 43 -2.84 -14.73 -11.16
C ILE A 43 -1.76 -14.98 -10.10
N PRO A 44 -0.56 -15.46 -10.48
CA PRO A 44 0.53 -15.68 -9.54
C PRO A 44 1.04 -14.35 -8.96
N MET A 45 1.26 -14.33 -7.64
CA MET A 45 1.59 -13.11 -6.89
C MET A 45 3.03 -13.07 -6.38
N ASP A 46 3.75 -14.19 -6.44
CA ASP A 46 5.06 -14.35 -5.79
C ASP A 46 6.16 -13.46 -6.39
N SER A 47 5.99 -13.06 -7.66
CA SER A 47 6.92 -12.17 -8.35
C SER A 47 6.61 -10.68 -8.17
N ILE A 48 5.49 -10.34 -7.52
CA ILE A 48 5.02 -8.96 -7.35
C ILE A 48 5.63 -8.38 -6.08
N GLU A 49 6.74 -7.66 -6.23
CA GLU A 49 7.33 -6.90 -5.14
C GLU A 49 6.55 -5.63 -4.84
N CYS A 50 6.39 -5.32 -3.56
CA CYS A 50 5.54 -4.27 -3.06
C CYS A 50 6.27 -3.40 -2.03
N VAL A 51 6.06 -2.08 -2.10
CA VAL A 51 6.38 -1.15 -1.01
C VAL A 51 5.15 -0.99 -0.12
N TYR A 52 5.31 -1.16 1.19
CA TYR A 52 4.24 -1.01 2.17
C TYR A 52 4.78 -0.47 3.50
N SER A 53 3.90 -0.13 4.43
CA SER A 53 4.27 0.21 5.81
C SER A 53 3.73 -0.85 6.77
N ILE A 54 4.59 -1.26 7.73
CA ILE A 54 4.22 -2.16 8.84
C ILE A 54 3.55 -1.42 10.01
N GLU A 55 3.34 -0.11 9.89
CA GLU A 55 2.60 0.68 10.88
C GLU A 55 1.22 0.05 11.14
N PRO A 56 0.76 -0.01 12.40
CA PRO A 56 -0.56 -0.55 12.71
C PRO A 56 -1.65 0.26 11.98
N PRO A 57 -2.75 -0.37 11.53
CA PRO A 57 -3.85 0.35 10.93
C PRO A 57 -4.42 1.36 11.93
N VAL A 58 -4.35 2.64 11.63
CA VAL A 58 -5.02 3.66 12.44
C VAL A 58 -6.52 3.51 12.23
N PRO A 59 -7.32 3.19 13.28
CA PRO A 59 -8.76 3.09 13.14
C PRO A 59 -9.31 4.44 12.64
N PRO A 60 -10.33 4.45 11.77
CA PRO A 60 -11.02 5.70 11.46
C PRO A 60 -11.46 6.35 12.79
N SER A 61 -11.04 7.58 13.06
CA SER A 61 -11.57 8.31 14.21
C SER A 61 -13.09 8.40 14.08
N ALA A 62 -13.79 8.10 15.17
CA ALA A 62 -15.25 8.08 15.24
C ALA A 62 -15.89 9.47 15.01
N GLU A 63 -15.10 10.52 14.78
CA GLU A 63 -15.57 11.89 14.59
C GLU A 63 -16.16 12.19 13.22
N ASN A 64 -16.03 11.28 12.23
CA ASN A 64 -16.72 11.44 10.94
C ASN A 64 -17.97 10.56 10.80
N THR A 65 -18.57 10.11 11.92
CA THR A 65 -19.80 9.29 11.91
C THR A 65 -20.91 9.86 12.81
N LYS A 66 -20.95 11.19 12.96
CA LYS A 66 -22.13 11.89 13.48
C LYS A 66 -22.81 12.72 12.39
N SER A 67 -23.29 12.06 11.35
CA SER A 67 -24.39 12.59 10.55
C SER A 67 -25.36 11.45 10.29
N THR A 68 -26.47 11.51 11.00
CA THR A 68 -27.69 10.75 10.81
C THR A 68 -28.28 11.10 9.45
N ASP A 69 -27.77 10.50 8.37
CA ASP A 69 -28.57 10.26 7.16
C ASP A 69 -27.88 9.27 6.22
N ALA A 70 -28.54 8.15 5.95
CA ALA A 70 -28.00 7.00 5.23
C ALA A 70 -27.88 7.20 3.70
N SER A 71 -27.95 8.43 3.19
CA SER A 71 -28.07 8.69 1.75
C SER A 71 -26.90 9.44 1.10
N LEU A 72 -26.09 10.23 1.81
CA LEU A 72 -24.97 10.98 1.22
C LEU A 72 -23.88 11.23 2.28
N SER A 73 -22.89 10.33 2.41
CA SER A 73 -21.68 10.65 3.17
C SER A 73 -20.48 10.75 2.21
N PRO A 74 -19.93 11.95 1.96
CA PRO A 74 -18.63 12.06 1.31
C PRO A 74 -17.63 11.42 2.27
N LYS A 75 -17.06 10.28 1.89
CA LYS A 75 -15.96 9.64 2.65
C LYS A 75 -14.88 10.71 2.81
N ALA A 76 -14.69 11.21 4.03
CA ALA A 76 -13.65 12.19 4.30
C ALA A 76 -12.30 11.65 3.76
N PRO A 77 -11.53 12.46 3.02
CA PRO A 77 -10.28 12.02 2.44
C PRO A 77 -9.37 11.49 3.54
N LEU A 78 -8.74 10.33 3.29
CA LEU A 78 -7.80 9.74 4.22
C LEU A 78 -6.64 10.74 4.43
N PRO A 79 -6.32 11.16 5.66
CA PRO A 79 -5.20 12.06 5.88
C PRO A 79 -3.92 11.38 5.38
N SER A 80 -3.15 12.11 4.57
CA SER A 80 -1.92 11.61 3.96
C SER A 80 -0.77 12.55 4.32
N SER A 81 0.34 11.99 4.80
CA SER A 81 1.57 12.73 5.01
C SER A 81 2.35 12.79 3.71
N ILE A 82 2.59 13.99 3.18
CA ILE A 82 3.37 14.22 1.94
C ILE A 82 4.72 13.51 2.03
N MET A 83 5.37 13.62 3.19
CA MET A 83 6.65 13.00 3.49
C MET A 83 6.60 11.47 3.33
N VAL A 84 5.61 10.81 3.95
CA VAL A 84 5.49 9.35 3.87
C VAL A 84 5.16 8.92 2.45
N THR A 85 4.25 9.60 1.75
CA THR A 85 3.97 9.30 0.34
C THR A 85 5.18 9.49 -0.57
N GLY A 86 6.01 10.51 -0.31
CA GLY A 86 7.27 10.73 -1.01
C GLY A 86 8.25 9.57 -0.78
N CYS A 87 8.42 9.16 0.47
CA CYS A 87 9.27 8.01 0.80
C CYS A 87 8.78 6.71 0.15
N PHE A 88 7.47 6.47 0.07
CA PHE A 88 6.91 5.32 -0.66
C PHE A 88 7.32 5.34 -2.14
N GLY A 89 7.17 6.49 -2.81
CA GLY A 89 7.54 6.66 -4.22
C GLY A 89 9.04 6.44 -4.46
N LEU A 90 9.89 6.99 -3.61
CA LEU A 90 11.35 6.81 -3.71
C LEU A 90 11.76 5.35 -3.50
N ASN A 91 11.16 4.65 -2.52
CA ASN A 91 11.39 3.23 -2.31
C ASN A 91 10.92 2.38 -3.50
N LEU A 92 9.80 2.75 -4.13
CA LEU A 92 9.27 2.06 -5.30
C LEU A 92 10.20 2.24 -6.50
N ALA A 93 10.69 3.45 -6.73
CA ALA A 93 11.66 3.73 -7.78
C ALA A 93 12.95 2.92 -7.58
N HIS A 94 13.44 2.85 -6.33
CA HIS A 94 14.60 2.02 -5.97
C HIS A 94 14.36 0.54 -6.30
N LEU A 95 13.20 -0.03 -5.94
CA LEU A 95 12.85 -1.42 -6.30
C LEU A 95 12.82 -1.62 -7.81
N ALA A 96 12.20 -0.70 -8.55
CA ALA A 96 12.11 -0.79 -10.01
C ALA A 96 13.51 -0.81 -10.65
N ILE A 97 14.39 0.11 -10.24
CA ILE A 97 15.77 0.19 -10.73
C ILE A 97 16.53 -1.10 -10.42
N ARG A 98 16.48 -1.59 -9.17
CA ARG A 98 17.14 -2.84 -8.79
C ARG A 98 16.67 -4.02 -9.64
N LYS A 99 15.37 -4.10 -9.93
CA LYS A 99 14.79 -5.19 -10.73
C LYS A 99 15.19 -5.11 -12.20
N ILE A 100 15.33 -3.90 -12.75
CA ILE A 100 15.87 -3.68 -14.11
C ILE A 100 17.34 -4.10 -14.18
N LEU A 101 18.17 -3.67 -13.23
CA LEU A 101 19.59 -4.00 -13.20
C LEU A 101 19.84 -5.50 -13.01
N ALA A 102 19.06 -6.16 -12.13
CA ALA A 102 19.13 -7.60 -11.96
C ALA A 102 18.79 -8.37 -13.24
N PHE A 103 17.89 -7.82 -14.07
CA PHE A 103 17.53 -8.40 -15.36
C PHE A 103 18.62 -8.21 -16.43
N GLN A 104 19.44 -7.16 -16.36
CA GLN A 104 20.53 -6.92 -17.32
C GLN A 104 21.77 -7.79 -17.06
N ASN A 105 21.94 -8.28 -15.83
CA ASN A 105 23.10 -9.04 -15.40
C ASN A 105 22.90 -10.57 -15.41
N GLY A 106 21.76 -11.06 -15.90
CA GLY A 106 21.44 -12.49 -16.05
C GLY A 106 21.11 -12.83 -17.49
#